data_AF-A0A948PQH1-F1
#
_entry.id   AF-A0A948PQH1-F1
#
_cell.length_a   1.000
_cell.length_b   1.000
_cell.length_c   1.000
_cell.angle_alpha   90.00
_cell.angle_beta   90.00
_cell.angle_gamma   90.00
#
_symmetry.space_group_name_H-M   'P 1'
#
loop_
_entity.id
_entity.type
_entity.pdbx_description
1 polymer ?
#
loop_
_entity_poly.entity_id
_entity_poly.type
_entity_poly.pdbx_seq_one_letter_code
_entity_poly.pdbx_strand_id
1 'polypeptide(L)'
;TCDFHFRLSALERFYMLFDVGCFELFDEDISPVDALHFKDQKKYIDRIRQSQEKTGLKDAVLNAIGSIDGLRVIVCAMEFAFMGGSMGSVVGEKITRAFERALKEKLPVIVFSASGGARMQEGTLSLMQLMKTSQAIARLETGGIPYISVCTDPTTGGTTASYAMLGDINIAEPGALIGFAGPRVIEQTIKQKLPKGFQRSEFLLECGMLDDVVHRRKLRQYLVTALRLFTNQPLHQ
;
A
#
# COMPACT_ATOMS: atom_id res chain seq x y z
N THR A 1 18.18 16.27 14.63
CA THR A 1 16.98 15.62 14.05
C THR A 1 17.28 14.16 13.82
N CYS A 2 16.41 13.24 14.24
CA CYS A 2 16.71 11.79 14.30
C CYS A 2 16.46 11.00 13.00
N ASP A 3 16.18 11.67 11.87
CA ASP A 3 15.87 11.11 10.54
C ASP A 3 14.86 9.94 10.52
N PHE A 4 14.08 9.79 11.59
CA PHE A 4 13.06 8.78 11.75
C PHE A 4 11.80 9.14 10.95
N HIS A 5 11.23 8.13 10.27
CA HIS A 5 10.04 8.31 9.43
C HIS A 5 8.78 8.05 10.24
N PHE A 6 8.16 9.12 10.73
CA PHE A 6 6.85 9.05 11.37
C PHE A 6 5.77 8.62 10.37
N ARG A 7 4.69 8.04 10.90
CA ARG A 7 3.52 7.68 10.10
C ARG A 7 2.95 8.92 9.43
N LEU A 8 2.56 8.75 8.18
CA LEU A 8 1.79 9.72 7.42
C LEU A 8 0.44 9.13 7.09
N SER A 9 -0.59 9.97 7.15
CA SER A 9 -1.90 9.65 6.63
C SER A 9 -1.87 9.51 5.10
N ALA A 10 -2.89 8.84 4.56
CA ALA A 10 -3.05 8.69 3.12
C ALA A 10 -3.14 10.06 2.40
N LEU A 11 -3.87 11.03 2.98
CA LEU A 11 -4.01 12.38 2.41
C LEU A 11 -2.72 13.19 2.43
N GLU A 12 -1.94 13.12 3.52
CA GLU A 12 -0.63 13.79 3.57
C GLU A 12 0.30 13.27 2.47
N ARG A 13 0.26 11.96 2.17
CA ARG A 13 1.03 11.39 1.05
C ARG A 13 0.59 11.99 -0.29
N PHE A 14 -0.71 12.15 -0.53
CA PHE A 14 -1.21 12.78 -1.75
C PHE A 14 -0.77 14.24 -1.89
N TYR A 15 -0.86 15.04 -0.82
CA TYR A 15 -0.40 16.44 -0.85
C TYR A 15 1.11 16.57 -1.10
N MET A 16 1.92 15.62 -0.63
CA MET A 16 3.36 15.61 -0.89
C MET A 16 3.69 15.18 -2.33
N LEU A 17 2.85 14.33 -2.94
CA LEU A 17 3.18 13.66 -4.19
C LEU A 17 2.56 14.29 -5.43
N PHE A 18 1.32 14.76 -5.38
CA PHE A 18 0.68 15.38 -6.53
C PHE A 18 1.12 16.84 -6.74
N ASP A 19 1.00 17.31 -7.97
CA ASP A 19 1.35 18.67 -8.36
C ASP A 19 0.41 19.68 -7.69
N VAL A 20 0.97 20.66 -6.98
CA VAL A 20 0.23 21.72 -6.28
C VAL A 20 -0.83 21.15 -5.30
N GLY A 21 -0.71 19.87 -4.91
CA GLY A 21 -1.71 19.19 -4.08
C GLY A 21 -3.06 18.94 -4.77
N CYS A 22 -3.12 18.97 -6.10
CA CYS A 22 -4.33 18.75 -6.88
C CYS A 22 -4.51 17.27 -7.24
N PHE A 23 -5.60 16.67 -6.77
CA PHE A 23 -5.98 15.30 -7.08
C PHE A 23 -7.50 15.11 -6.97
N GLU A 24 -8.03 14.12 -7.68
CA GLU A 24 -9.42 13.69 -7.59
C GLU A 24 -9.47 12.33 -6.90
N LEU A 25 -10.21 12.25 -5.80
CA LEU A 25 -10.50 11.00 -5.13
C LEU A 25 -11.59 10.24 -5.87
N PHE A 26 -11.52 8.90 -5.86
CA PHE A 26 -12.55 8.06 -6.46
C PHE A 26 -12.81 6.82 -5.61
N ASP A 27 -13.97 6.18 -5.84
CA ASP A 27 -14.47 5.05 -5.02
C ASP A 27 -14.54 5.41 -3.51
N GLU A 28 -14.89 6.66 -3.20
CA GLU A 28 -14.97 7.19 -1.82
C GLU A 28 -16.19 6.68 -1.06
N ASP A 29 -17.24 6.28 -1.77
CA ASP A 29 -18.51 5.82 -1.23
C ASP A 29 -18.49 4.33 -0.83
N ILE A 30 -17.47 3.57 -1.24
CA ILE A 30 -17.32 2.16 -0.88
C ILE A 30 -16.98 2.02 0.61
N SER A 31 -17.81 1.28 1.34
CA SER A 31 -17.70 1.08 2.78
C SER A 31 -17.81 -0.40 3.14
N PRO A 32 -17.17 -0.87 4.23
CA PRO A 32 -17.22 -2.28 4.62
C PRO A 32 -18.60 -2.66 5.15
N VAL A 33 -18.95 -3.94 4.97
CA VAL A 33 -20.16 -4.57 5.51
C VAL A 33 -19.78 -5.76 6.38
N ASP A 34 -20.56 -5.99 7.45
CA ASP A 34 -20.34 -7.15 8.33
C ASP A 34 -21.07 -8.39 7.79
N ALA A 35 -20.53 -8.96 6.71
CA ALA A 35 -21.12 -10.11 6.02
C ALA A 35 -21.12 -11.40 6.86
N LEU A 36 -20.24 -11.49 7.87
CA LEU A 36 -20.09 -12.68 8.72
C LEU A 36 -20.77 -12.51 10.09
N HIS A 37 -21.40 -11.36 10.36
CA HIS A 37 -21.92 -11.00 11.68
C HIS A 37 -20.87 -11.18 12.79
N PHE A 38 -19.62 -10.78 12.51
CA PHE A 38 -18.46 -11.12 13.31
C PHE A 38 -18.44 -10.37 14.64
N LYS A 39 -18.14 -11.12 15.71
CA LYS A 39 -17.99 -10.57 17.05
C LYS A 39 -16.82 -11.25 17.77
N ASP A 40 -15.91 -10.42 18.28
CA ASP A 40 -14.92 -10.81 19.28
C ASP A 40 -15.21 -10.11 20.61
N GLN A 41 -14.20 -9.50 21.24
CA GLN A 41 -14.38 -8.55 22.34
C GLN A 41 -15.29 -7.37 21.97
N LYS A 42 -15.33 -6.98 20.68
CA LYS A 42 -16.20 -5.95 20.11
C LYS A 42 -16.87 -6.49 18.84
N LYS A 43 -18.04 -5.96 18.48
CA LYS A 43 -18.66 -6.28 17.18
C LYS A 43 -17.82 -5.64 16.07
N TYR A 44 -17.76 -6.27 14.90
CA TYR A 44 -17.01 -5.72 13.76
C TYR A 44 -17.54 -4.34 13.35
N ILE A 45 -18.87 -4.17 13.30
CA ILE A 45 -19.50 -2.89 12.98
C ILE A 45 -19.07 -1.74 13.90
N ASP A 46 -18.85 -2.02 15.19
CA ASP A 46 -18.40 -1.01 16.16
C ASP A 46 -16.94 -0.61 15.89
N ARG A 47 -16.09 -1.57 15.49
CA ARG A 47 -14.70 -1.32 15.10
C ARG A 47 -14.61 -0.49 13.82
N ILE A 48 -15.47 -0.77 12.85
CA ILE A 48 -15.62 0.03 11.62
C ILE A 48 -16.00 1.46 12.02
N ARG A 49 -17.10 1.64 12.74
CA ARG A 49 -17.60 2.96 13.15
C ARG A 49 -16.55 3.76 13.90
N GLN A 50 -15.89 3.15 14.88
CA GLN A 50 -14.82 3.81 15.65
C GLN A 50 -13.66 4.25 14.75
N SER A 51 -13.29 3.44 13.75
CA SER A 51 -12.21 3.78 12.82
C SER A 51 -12.62 4.89 11.85
N GLN A 52 -13.87 4.87 11.37
CA GLN A 52 -14.44 5.93 10.53
C GLN A 52 -14.51 7.26 11.30
N GLU A 53 -14.98 7.26 12.55
CA GLU A 53 -15.02 8.44 13.41
C GLU A 53 -13.62 9.00 13.69
N LYS A 54 -12.63 8.12 13.91
CA LYS A 54 -11.25 8.52 14.19
C LYS A 54 -10.52 9.11 12.98
N THR A 55 -10.74 8.53 11.80
CA THR A 55 -9.94 8.85 10.60
C THR A 55 -10.67 9.76 9.62
N GLY A 56 -12.00 9.84 9.70
CA GLY A 56 -12.84 10.47 8.70
C GLY A 56 -12.98 9.67 7.39
N LEU A 57 -12.35 8.49 7.28
CA LEU A 57 -12.34 7.68 6.06
C LEU A 57 -13.35 6.54 6.12
N LYS A 58 -13.81 6.05 4.96
CA LYS A 58 -14.70 4.89 4.88
C LYS A 58 -14.00 3.56 5.15
N ASP A 59 -12.76 3.42 4.72
CA ASP A 59 -11.91 2.24 4.93
C ASP A 59 -10.42 2.63 4.84
N ALA A 60 -9.53 1.65 4.97
CA ALA A 60 -8.09 1.76 5.12
C ALA A 60 -7.31 2.04 3.81
N VAL A 61 -7.95 2.52 2.74
CA VAL A 61 -7.26 2.93 1.52
C VAL A 61 -8.01 4.08 0.83
N LEU A 62 -7.23 5.06 0.36
CA LEU A 62 -7.68 6.08 -0.56
C LEU A 62 -7.05 5.87 -1.91
N ASN A 63 -7.83 6.13 -2.95
CA ASN A 63 -7.35 6.14 -4.32
C ASN A 63 -7.56 7.54 -4.88
N ALA A 64 -6.54 8.05 -5.55
CA ALA A 64 -6.56 9.34 -6.19
C ALA A 64 -6.00 9.26 -7.59
N ILE A 65 -6.49 10.13 -8.46
CA ILE A 65 -5.92 10.40 -9.78
C ILE A 65 -5.48 11.86 -9.82
N GLY A 66 -4.30 12.12 -10.37
CA GLY A 66 -3.75 13.46 -10.47
C GLY A 66 -2.48 13.46 -11.29
N SER A 67 -1.77 14.60 -11.28
CA SER A 67 -0.50 14.75 -11.99
C SER A 67 0.67 14.75 -11.01
N ILE A 68 1.76 14.08 -11.38
CA ILE A 68 3.05 14.13 -10.70
C ILE A 68 4.07 14.56 -11.75
N ASP A 69 4.62 15.76 -11.60
CA ASP A 69 5.53 16.36 -12.56
C ASP A 69 4.92 16.39 -13.99
N GLY A 70 3.63 16.74 -14.08
CA GLY A 70 2.87 16.78 -15.32
C GLY A 70 2.41 15.42 -15.88
N LEU A 71 2.86 14.30 -15.30
CA LEU A 71 2.41 12.96 -15.70
C LEU A 71 1.13 12.59 -14.96
N ARG A 72 0.07 12.19 -15.69
CA ARG A 72 -1.14 11.64 -15.07
C ARG A 72 -0.85 10.25 -14.48
N VAL A 73 -1.16 10.07 -13.20
CA VAL A 73 -0.84 8.86 -12.42
C VAL A 73 -2.02 8.53 -11.50
N ILE A 74 -2.27 7.24 -11.28
CA ILE A 74 -3.15 6.77 -10.20
C ILE A 74 -2.31 6.43 -8.98
N VAL A 75 -2.68 6.96 -7.81
CA VAL A 75 -2.00 6.69 -6.55
C VAL A 75 -2.99 6.10 -5.55
N CYS A 76 -2.65 4.93 -5.01
CA CYS A 76 -3.37 4.32 -3.88
C CYS A 76 -2.51 4.51 -2.63
N ALA A 77 -3.11 4.95 -1.52
CA ALA A 77 -2.42 5.08 -0.25
C ALA A 77 -3.24 4.45 0.88
N MET A 78 -2.61 3.51 1.59
CA MET A 78 -3.22 2.87 2.74
C MET A 78 -3.22 3.79 3.97
N GLU A 79 -4.25 3.68 4.80
CA GLU A 79 -4.39 4.40 6.05
C GLU A 79 -4.24 3.44 7.25
N PHE A 80 -3.03 3.41 7.83
CA PHE A 80 -2.74 2.52 8.95
C PHE A 80 -3.57 2.86 10.21
N ALA A 81 -4.00 4.11 10.37
CA ALA A 81 -4.85 4.50 11.50
C ALA A 81 -6.22 3.82 11.47
N PHE A 82 -6.67 3.35 10.31
CA PHE A 82 -7.91 2.59 10.13
C PHE A 82 -7.64 1.10 10.35
N MET A 83 -7.98 0.58 11.53
CA MET A 83 -7.86 -0.85 11.87
C MET A 83 -6.48 -1.47 11.52
N GLY A 84 -5.39 -0.71 11.72
CA GLY A 84 -4.03 -1.16 11.42
C GLY A 84 -3.75 -1.33 9.93
N GLY A 85 -4.47 -0.62 9.06
CA GLY A 85 -4.34 -0.77 7.61
C GLY A 85 -4.77 -2.14 7.10
N SER A 86 -5.50 -2.92 7.91
CA SER A 86 -5.77 -4.32 7.57
C SER A 86 -6.56 -4.45 6.27
N MET A 87 -6.12 -5.34 5.39
CA MET A 87 -6.76 -5.57 4.10
C MET A 87 -8.02 -6.42 4.25
N GLY A 88 -9.18 -5.79 4.11
CA GLY A 88 -10.49 -6.43 3.93
C GLY A 88 -11.02 -6.26 2.51
N SER A 89 -12.30 -6.59 2.30
CA SER A 89 -12.98 -6.58 1.00
C SER A 89 -12.94 -5.21 0.32
N VAL A 90 -13.09 -4.12 1.07
CA VAL A 90 -13.04 -2.75 0.51
C VAL A 90 -11.63 -2.40 0.04
N VAL A 91 -10.61 -2.73 0.83
CA VAL A 91 -9.22 -2.47 0.42
C VAL A 91 -8.90 -3.23 -0.86
N GLY A 92 -9.26 -4.52 -0.92
CA GLY A 92 -9.07 -5.34 -2.13
C GLY A 92 -9.85 -4.81 -3.32
N GLU A 93 -11.13 -4.45 -3.15
CA GLU A 93 -11.96 -3.84 -4.20
C GLU A 93 -11.37 -2.53 -4.72
N LYS A 94 -11.03 -1.59 -3.84
CA LYS A 94 -10.51 -0.28 -4.24
C LYS A 94 -9.17 -0.40 -4.96
N ILE A 95 -8.26 -1.25 -4.49
CA ILE A 95 -6.97 -1.47 -5.17
C ILE A 95 -7.18 -2.14 -6.54
N THR A 96 -8.06 -3.14 -6.62
CA THR A 96 -8.41 -3.77 -7.91
C THR A 96 -9.00 -2.74 -8.89
N ARG A 97 -9.94 -1.90 -8.45
CA ARG A 97 -10.52 -0.85 -9.30
C ARG A 97 -9.49 0.17 -9.77
N ALA A 98 -8.52 0.53 -8.93
CA ALA A 98 -7.43 1.39 -9.33
C ALA A 98 -6.60 0.76 -10.47
N PHE A 99 -6.26 -0.52 -10.38
CA PHE A 99 -5.56 -1.24 -11.44
C PHE A 99 -6.41 -1.40 -12.71
N GLU A 100 -7.70 -1.70 -12.59
CA GLU A 100 -8.60 -1.80 -13.75
C GLU A 100 -8.79 -0.46 -14.45
N ARG A 101 -8.92 0.63 -13.68
CA ARG A 101 -8.98 2.00 -14.20
C ARG A 101 -7.67 2.39 -14.88
N ALA A 102 -6.53 2.07 -14.28
CA ALA A 102 -5.20 2.27 -14.85
C ALA A 102 -5.04 1.56 -16.20
N LEU A 103 -5.49 0.31 -16.29
CA LEU A 103 -5.48 -0.47 -17.52
C LEU A 103 -6.34 0.16 -18.61
N LYS A 104 -7.53 0.64 -18.25
CA LYS A 104 -8.48 1.30 -19.17
C LYS A 104 -7.97 2.65 -19.67
N GLU A 105 -7.46 3.49 -18.77
CA GLU A 105 -7.00 4.85 -19.06
C GLU A 105 -5.53 4.91 -19.50
N LYS A 106 -4.82 3.78 -19.48
CA LYS A 106 -3.40 3.67 -19.80
C LYS A 106 -2.52 4.56 -18.90
N LEU A 107 -2.79 4.53 -17.61
CA LEU A 107 -2.10 5.35 -16.60
C LEU A 107 -1.20 4.49 -15.70
N PRO A 108 0.03 4.92 -15.41
CA PRO A 108 0.87 4.24 -14.43
C PRO A 108 0.23 4.32 -13.02
N VAL A 109 0.61 3.37 -12.17
CA VAL A 109 0.06 3.22 -10.81
C VAL A 109 1.16 3.24 -9.77
N ILE A 110 0.91 3.92 -8.64
CA ILE A 110 1.75 3.84 -7.44
C ILE A 110 0.88 3.37 -6.27
N VAL A 111 1.33 2.38 -5.51
CA VAL A 111 0.63 1.92 -4.29
C VAL A 111 1.53 2.07 -3.07
N PHE A 112 1.12 2.91 -2.12
CA PHE A 112 1.74 3.03 -0.81
C PHE A 112 1.09 2.07 0.17
N SER A 113 1.83 1.02 0.53
CA SER A 113 1.37 -0.03 1.43
C SER A 113 1.72 0.28 2.88
N ALA A 114 0.73 0.16 3.76
CA ALA A 114 0.86 0.30 5.21
C ALA A 114 -0.22 -0.57 5.87
N SER A 115 0.14 -1.79 6.27
CA SER A 115 -0.81 -2.81 6.72
C SER A 115 -0.20 -3.75 7.74
N GLY A 116 -0.98 -4.07 8.77
CA GLY A 116 -0.69 -5.14 9.71
C GLY A 116 -1.06 -6.55 9.20
N GLY A 117 -1.69 -6.67 8.03
CA GLY A 117 -2.09 -7.95 7.43
C GLY A 117 -3.54 -7.98 6.95
N ALA A 118 -4.09 -9.19 6.84
CA ALA A 118 -5.49 -9.39 6.42
C ALA A 118 -6.47 -9.02 7.54
N ARG A 119 -7.66 -8.52 7.17
CA ARG A 119 -8.72 -8.16 8.12
C ARG A 119 -9.43 -9.41 8.62
N MET A 120 -9.03 -9.91 9.78
CA MET A 120 -9.54 -11.16 10.36
C MET A 120 -11.07 -11.18 10.53
N GLN A 121 -11.69 -10.02 10.76
CA GLN A 121 -13.14 -9.91 10.95
C GLN A 121 -13.95 -10.30 9.70
N GLU A 122 -13.33 -10.25 8.51
CA GLU A 122 -13.96 -10.69 7.26
C GLU A 122 -13.49 -12.09 6.81
N GLY A 123 -12.65 -12.76 7.60
CA GLY A 123 -12.23 -14.15 7.40
C GLY A 123 -11.69 -14.43 5.98
N THR A 124 -12.25 -15.45 5.33
CA THR A 124 -11.87 -15.86 3.97
C THR A 124 -12.05 -14.75 2.93
N LEU A 125 -12.98 -13.81 3.13
CA LEU A 125 -13.15 -12.68 2.20
C LEU A 125 -11.87 -11.83 2.13
N SER A 126 -11.21 -11.59 3.26
CA SER A 126 -9.92 -10.90 3.31
C SER A 126 -8.81 -11.69 2.63
N LEU A 127 -8.78 -13.02 2.82
CA LEU A 127 -7.81 -13.88 2.15
C LEU A 127 -7.96 -13.84 0.62
N MET A 128 -9.20 -13.85 0.13
CA MET A 128 -9.50 -13.79 -1.31
C MET A 128 -9.06 -12.47 -1.95
N GLN A 129 -8.89 -11.40 -1.17
CA GLN A 129 -8.40 -10.13 -1.73
C GLN A 129 -6.97 -10.23 -2.26
N LEU A 130 -6.13 -11.11 -1.68
CA LEU A 130 -4.77 -11.36 -2.18
C LEU A 130 -4.84 -11.78 -3.64
N MET A 131 -5.64 -12.82 -3.92
CA MET A 131 -5.83 -13.36 -5.27
C MET A 131 -6.41 -12.30 -6.21
N LYS A 132 -7.44 -11.58 -5.77
CA LYS A 132 -8.14 -10.58 -6.57
C LYS A 132 -7.20 -9.45 -7.01
N THR A 133 -6.40 -8.91 -6.10
CA THR A 133 -5.44 -7.85 -6.44
C THR A 133 -4.32 -8.37 -7.33
N SER A 134 -3.82 -9.59 -7.08
CA SER A 134 -2.78 -10.19 -7.93
C SER A 134 -3.27 -10.47 -9.36
N GLN A 135 -4.52 -10.89 -9.53
CA GLN A 135 -5.11 -11.07 -10.86
C GLN A 135 -5.26 -9.73 -11.61
N ALA A 136 -5.59 -8.65 -10.90
CA ALA A 136 -5.65 -7.32 -11.51
C ALA A 136 -4.27 -6.85 -11.98
N ILE A 137 -3.21 -7.12 -11.21
CA ILE A 137 -1.82 -6.84 -11.60
C ILE A 137 -1.41 -7.64 -12.83
N ALA A 138 -1.74 -8.93 -12.90
CA ALA A 138 -1.42 -9.75 -14.09
C ALA A 138 -2.07 -9.18 -15.38
N ARG A 139 -3.28 -8.61 -15.27
CA ARG A 139 -3.93 -7.91 -16.39
C ARG A 139 -3.24 -6.58 -16.72
N LEU A 140 -2.78 -5.87 -15.69
CA LEU A 140 -2.02 -4.62 -15.81
C LEU A 140 -0.71 -4.84 -16.58
N GLU A 141 0.03 -5.90 -16.22
CA GLU A 141 1.27 -6.35 -16.86
C GLU A 141 1.03 -6.70 -18.34
N THR A 142 -0.02 -7.49 -18.64
CA THR A 142 -0.42 -7.80 -20.03
C THR A 142 -0.74 -6.53 -20.84
N GLY A 143 -1.24 -5.50 -20.16
CA GLY A 143 -1.55 -4.20 -20.75
C GLY A 143 -0.35 -3.26 -20.91
N GLY A 144 0.84 -3.65 -20.43
CA GLY A 144 2.07 -2.85 -20.44
C GLY A 144 1.99 -1.61 -19.56
N ILE A 145 1.22 -1.66 -18.46
CA ILE A 145 1.00 -0.49 -17.60
C ILE A 145 1.93 -0.54 -16.38
N PRO A 146 2.80 0.47 -16.18
CA PRO A 146 3.75 0.47 -15.07
C PRO A 146 3.07 0.53 -13.70
N TYR A 147 3.56 -0.28 -12.76
CA TYR A 147 3.14 -0.32 -11.37
C TYR A 147 4.35 -0.25 -10.43
N ILE A 148 4.37 0.78 -9.59
CA ILE A 148 5.39 0.98 -8.55
C ILE A 148 4.78 0.67 -7.18
N SER A 149 5.37 -0.31 -6.47
CA SER A 149 5.00 -0.60 -5.09
C SER A 149 5.91 0.13 -4.12
N VAL A 150 5.33 0.87 -3.17
CA VAL A 150 6.04 1.57 -2.11
C VAL A 150 5.65 1.00 -0.76
N CYS A 151 6.54 0.23 -0.15
CA CYS A 151 6.32 -0.35 1.17
C CYS A 151 6.73 0.62 2.28
N THR A 152 5.83 0.82 3.24
CA THR A 152 6.04 1.74 4.36
C THR A 152 5.85 1.01 5.69
N ASP A 153 6.28 1.63 6.79
CA ASP A 153 6.26 0.99 8.09
C ASP A 153 4.84 0.95 8.71
N PRO A 154 4.26 -0.23 9.01
CA PRO A 154 4.67 -1.58 8.60
C PRO A 154 3.92 -2.07 7.34
N THR A 155 4.48 -3.03 6.62
CA THR A 155 3.82 -3.77 5.53
C THR A 155 3.93 -5.27 5.78
N THR A 156 2.92 -5.89 6.40
CA THR A 156 2.95 -7.28 6.86
C THR A 156 1.79 -8.15 6.38
N GLY A 157 1.92 -9.47 6.54
CA GLY A 157 0.83 -10.43 6.29
C GLY A 157 0.40 -10.54 4.83
N GLY A 158 -0.91 -10.64 4.62
CA GLY A 158 -1.47 -10.85 3.28
C GLY A 158 -1.18 -9.71 2.30
N THR A 159 -0.98 -8.48 2.79
CA THR A 159 -0.63 -7.34 1.94
C THR A 159 0.75 -7.53 1.28
N THR A 160 1.78 -7.92 2.04
CA THR A 160 3.12 -8.21 1.47
C THR A 160 3.12 -9.46 0.61
N ALA A 161 2.29 -10.46 0.91
CA ALA A 161 2.17 -11.66 0.08
C ALA A 161 1.23 -11.47 -1.14
N SER A 162 0.90 -10.23 -1.51
CA SER A 162 0.08 -9.90 -2.68
C SER A 162 0.60 -8.64 -3.36
N TYR A 163 -0.25 -7.63 -3.62
CA TYR A 163 0.10 -6.49 -4.46
C TYR A 163 1.35 -5.72 -4.00
N ALA A 164 1.66 -5.70 -2.70
CA ALA A 164 2.73 -4.87 -2.18
C ALA A 164 4.14 -5.37 -2.56
N MET A 165 4.30 -6.62 -3.03
CA MET A 165 5.58 -7.16 -3.54
C MET A 165 5.48 -7.62 -5.00
N LEU A 166 4.51 -7.10 -5.75
CA LEU A 166 4.26 -7.43 -7.16
C LEU A 166 4.36 -6.18 -8.06
N GLY A 167 5.09 -5.14 -7.61
CA GLY A 167 5.42 -4.00 -8.46
C GLY A 167 6.48 -4.36 -9.51
N ASP A 168 6.47 -3.64 -10.63
CA ASP A 168 7.59 -3.63 -11.58
C ASP A 168 8.88 -3.13 -10.90
N ILE A 169 8.71 -2.23 -9.93
CA ILE A 169 9.70 -1.92 -8.90
C ILE A 169 9.04 -1.92 -7.52
N ASN A 170 9.73 -2.52 -6.55
CA ASN A 170 9.38 -2.58 -5.15
C ASN A 170 10.39 -1.75 -4.35
N ILE A 171 9.97 -0.58 -3.88
CA ILE A 171 10.82 0.29 -3.05
C ILE A 171 10.26 0.40 -1.63
N ALA A 172 11.09 0.82 -0.69
CA ALA A 172 10.66 1.04 0.69
C ALA A 172 11.18 2.35 1.29
N GLU A 173 10.48 2.84 2.32
CA GLU A 173 11.02 3.88 3.21
C GLU A 173 12.06 3.27 4.19
N PRO A 174 13.14 4.00 4.54
CA PRO A 174 14.14 3.57 5.52
C PRO A 174 13.58 3.05 6.85
N GLY A 175 14.15 1.95 7.33
CA GLY A 175 13.76 1.28 8.57
C GLY A 175 12.36 0.64 8.57
N ALA A 176 11.65 0.58 7.44
CA ALA A 176 10.30 0.03 7.39
C ALA A 176 10.29 -1.48 7.74
N LEU A 177 9.35 -1.91 8.58
CA LEU A 177 9.12 -3.33 8.87
C LEU A 177 8.28 -3.96 7.75
N ILE A 178 8.88 -4.88 6.98
CA ILE A 178 8.23 -5.54 5.85
C ILE A 178 8.41 -7.05 5.99
N GLY A 179 7.31 -7.81 5.90
CA GLY A 179 7.40 -9.25 5.84
C GLY A 179 6.11 -10.00 6.15
N PHE A 180 6.04 -11.25 5.69
CA PHE A 180 4.83 -12.05 5.77
C PHE A 180 4.35 -12.31 7.21
N ALA A 181 5.22 -12.85 8.06
CA ALA A 181 4.91 -13.09 9.47
C ALA A 181 5.57 -12.03 10.36
N GLY A 182 4.92 -11.64 11.45
CA GLY A 182 5.51 -10.70 12.40
C GLY A 182 6.75 -11.29 13.10
N PRO A 183 7.75 -10.47 13.49
CA PRO A 183 9.01 -10.95 14.08
C PRO A 183 8.78 -11.82 15.30
N ARG A 184 7.82 -11.41 16.16
CA ARG A 184 7.45 -12.14 17.38
C ARG A 184 6.97 -13.57 17.11
N VAL A 185 6.19 -13.77 16.04
CA VAL A 185 5.68 -15.09 15.67
C VAL A 185 6.84 -15.97 15.21
N ILE A 186 7.75 -15.42 14.41
CA ILE A 186 8.91 -16.15 13.89
C ILE A 186 9.83 -16.58 15.04
N GLU A 187 10.19 -15.67 15.96
CA GLU A 187 11.03 -15.98 17.12
C GLU A 187 10.46 -17.10 17.98
N GLN A 188 9.14 -17.10 18.19
CA GLN A 188 8.45 -18.14 18.96
C GLN A 188 8.51 -19.50 18.26
N THR A 189 8.42 -19.53 16.93
CA THR A 189 8.49 -20.75 16.14
C THR A 189 9.89 -21.35 16.11
N ILE A 190 10.91 -20.54 15.82
CA ILE A 190 12.30 -21.03 15.67
C ILE A 190 13.04 -21.14 17.00
N LYS A 191 12.50 -20.53 18.08
CA LYS A 191 13.09 -20.46 19.43
C LYS A 191 14.50 -19.88 19.45
N GLN A 192 14.77 -18.92 18.55
CA GLN A 192 16.04 -18.21 18.42
C GLN A 192 15.77 -16.72 18.25
N LYS A 193 16.76 -15.90 18.63
CA LYS A 193 16.71 -14.45 18.39
C LYS A 193 16.90 -14.17 16.91
N LEU A 194 16.12 -13.23 16.37
CA LEU A 194 16.29 -12.81 14.99
C LEU A 194 17.55 -11.95 14.83
N PRO A 195 18.19 -12.00 13.65
CA PRO A 195 19.29 -11.10 13.31
C PRO A 195 18.91 -9.63 13.52
N LYS A 196 19.90 -8.79 13.85
CA LYS A 196 19.68 -7.34 13.93
C LYS A 196 19.23 -6.83 12.56
N GLY A 197 18.16 -6.03 12.53
CA GLY A 197 17.63 -5.48 11.29
C GLY A 197 16.76 -6.46 10.50
N PHE A 198 16.49 -7.67 11.00
CA PHE A 198 15.59 -8.61 10.34
C PHE A 198 14.25 -7.95 9.99
N GLN A 199 13.78 -8.18 8.76
CA GLN A 199 12.57 -7.58 8.17
C GLN A 199 12.59 -6.05 8.01
N ARG A 200 13.73 -5.38 8.21
CA ARG A 200 13.88 -3.95 7.87
C ARG A 200 14.13 -3.79 6.38
N SER A 201 13.71 -2.65 5.83
CA SER A 201 13.91 -2.30 4.42
C SER A 201 15.36 -2.52 3.95
N GLU A 202 16.36 -2.16 4.76
CA GLU A 202 17.77 -2.36 4.41
C GLU A 202 18.13 -3.86 4.33
N PHE A 203 17.62 -4.68 5.24
CA PHE A 203 17.81 -6.13 5.22
C PHE A 203 17.13 -6.77 4.02
N LEU A 204 15.93 -6.30 3.65
CA LEU A 204 15.22 -6.79 2.46
C LEU A 204 15.94 -6.41 1.17
N LEU A 205 16.51 -5.21 1.10
CA LEU A 205 17.34 -4.77 -0.02
C LEU A 205 18.57 -5.67 -0.19
N GLU A 206 19.29 -5.96 0.89
CA GLU A 206 20.42 -6.90 0.87
C GLU A 206 20.04 -8.32 0.42
N CYS A 207 18.79 -8.74 0.70
CA CYS A 207 18.25 -10.02 0.27
C CYS A 207 17.67 -10.01 -1.15
N GLY A 208 17.70 -8.89 -1.88
CA GLY A 208 17.18 -8.75 -3.23
C GLY A 208 15.65 -8.76 -3.32
N MET A 209 14.95 -8.44 -2.23
CA MET A 209 13.47 -8.36 -2.19
C MET A 209 12.93 -6.96 -2.50
N LEU A 210 13.81 -5.95 -2.49
CA LEU A 210 13.50 -4.56 -2.83
C LEU A 210 14.51 -4.08 -3.86
N ASP A 211 14.07 -3.19 -4.75
CA ASP A 211 14.91 -2.53 -5.76
C ASP A 211 15.67 -1.34 -5.17
N ASP A 212 15.07 -0.62 -4.22
CA ASP A 212 15.73 0.50 -3.52
C ASP A 212 15.09 0.82 -2.17
N VAL A 213 15.85 1.49 -1.30
CA VAL A 213 15.39 2.08 -0.04
C VAL A 213 15.51 3.60 -0.13
N VAL A 214 14.37 4.26 -0.32
CA VAL A 214 14.32 5.66 -0.72
C VAL A 214 13.87 6.54 0.44
N HIS A 215 14.73 7.46 0.85
CA HIS A 215 14.37 8.43 1.89
C HIS A 215 13.21 9.33 1.43
N ARG A 216 12.21 9.53 2.29
CA ARG A 216 10.97 10.27 1.99
C ARG A 216 11.16 11.63 1.32
N ARG A 217 12.18 12.40 1.74
CA ARG A 217 12.56 13.69 1.11
C ARG A 217 12.95 13.58 -0.37
N LYS A 218 13.46 12.43 -0.81
CA LYS A 218 13.85 12.14 -2.19
C LYS A 218 12.81 11.30 -2.94
N LEU A 219 11.80 10.78 -2.23
CA LEU A 219 10.85 9.82 -2.77
C LEU A 219 10.05 10.37 -3.95
N ARG A 220 9.57 11.61 -3.86
CA ARG A 220 8.88 12.26 -4.99
C ARG A 220 9.76 12.29 -6.25
N GLN A 221 11.01 12.74 -6.11
CA GLN A 221 11.93 12.81 -7.25
C GLN A 221 12.24 11.43 -7.82
N TYR A 222 12.44 10.44 -6.96
CA TYR A 222 12.66 9.06 -7.39
C TYR A 222 11.47 8.53 -8.22
N LEU A 223 10.25 8.74 -7.73
CA LEU A 223 9.02 8.32 -8.41
C LEU A 223 8.86 9.03 -9.76
N VAL A 224 9.15 10.33 -9.84
CA VAL A 224 9.15 11.07 -11.12
C VAL A 224 10.11 10.45 -12.12
N THR A 225 11.35 10.20 -11.72
CA THR A 225 12.36 9.59 -12.58
C THR A 225 11.89 8.20 -13.06
N ALA A 226 11.44 7.35 -12.15
CA ALA A 226 10.95 6.01 -12.48
C ALA A 226 9.76 6.07 -13.45
N LEU A 227 8.75 6.90 -13.17
CA LEU A 227 7.58 7.07 -14.03
C LEU A 227 7.96 7.53 -15.43
N ARG A 228 8.86 8.52 -15.56
CA ARG A 228 9.32 9.03 -16.86
C ARG A 228 10.06 7.96 -17.66
N LEU A 229 10.92 7.18 -17.01
CA LEU A 229 11.62 6.07 -17.65
C LEU A 229 10.63 5.01 -18.14
N PHE A 230 9.69 4.57 -17.30
CA PHE A 230 8.70 3.56 -17.68
C PHE A 230 7.72 4.02 -18.78
N THR A 231 7.43 5.33 -18.83
CA THR A 231 6.52 5.91 -19.83
C THR A 231 7.24 6.49 -21.06
N ASN A 232 8.56 6.27 -21.16
CA ASN A 232 9.44 6.80 -22.21
C ASN A 232 9.26 8.33 -22.43
N GLN A 233 9.17 9.07 -21.33
CA GLN A 233 9.07 10.53 -21.30
C GLN A 233 10.43 11.14 -20.92
N PRO A 234 10.78 12.32 -21.43
CA PRO A 234 12.06 12.96 -21.14
C PRO A 234 12.16 13.32 -19.65
N LEU A 235 13.33 13.16 -19.05
CA LEU A 235 13.64 13.72 -17.73
C LEU A 235 13.74 15.24 -17.85
N HIS A 236 12.99 16.00 -17.04
CA HIS A 236 13.24 17.43 -16.90
C HIS A 236 14.58 17.61 -16.18
N GLN A 237 15.52 18.31 -16.83
CA GLN A 237 16.82 18.68 -16.26
C GLN A 237 16.67 19.75 -15.19
#